data_AF-A0A383CSJ1-F1
#
_entry.id   AF-A0A383CSJ1-F1
#
_cell.length_a   1.000
_cell.length_b   1.000
_cell.length_c   1.000
_cell.angle_alpha   90.00
_cell.angle_beta   90.00
_cell.angle_gamma   90.00
#
_symmetry.space_group_name_H-M   'P 1'
#
loop_
_entity.id
_entity.type
_entity.pdbx_description
1 polymer ?
#
loop_
_entity_poly.entity_id
_entity_poly.type
_entity_poly.pdbx_seq_one_letter_code
_entity_poly.pdbx_strand_id
1 'polypeptide(L)' 'MAIVAGVNIPDNQRLEIALTAIYGIGRTTSKKIVAESGMQDSTRV' A
#
# COMPACT_ATOMS: atom_id res chain seq x y z
N MET A 1 12.35 -0.85 -2.59
CA MET A 1 12.33 -1.37 -1.21
C MET A 1 11.93 -0.26 -0.25
N ALA A 2 10.69 -0.31 0.24
CA ALA A 2 10.16 0.67 1.19
C ALA A 2 9.76 -0.02 2.50
N ILE A 3 10.18 0.55 3.63
CA ILE A 3 9.76 0.08 4.96
C ILE A 3 8.60 0.97 5.40
N VAL A 4 7.40 0.41 5.51
CA VAL A 4 6.22 1.12 6.01
C VAL A 4 5.71 0.40 7.25
N ALA A 5 5.64 1.11 8.37
CA ALA A 5 5.17 0.59 9.66
C ALA A 5 5.87 -0.71 10.14
N GLY A 6 7.14 -0.91 9.76
CA GLY A 6 7.90 -2.12 10.12
C GLY A 6 7.66 -3.33 9.22
N VAL A 7 6.88 -3.19 8.15
CA VAL A 7 6.67 -4.22 7.12
C VAL A 7 7.47 -3.86 5.87
N ASN A 8 8.19 -4.84 5.35
CA ASN A 8 8.95 -4.69 4.11
C ASN A 8 7.98 -4.84 2.93
N ILE A 9 7.79 -3.74 2.18
CA ILE A 9 6.99 -3.75 0.97
C ILE A 9 7.91 -4.04 -0.21
N PRO A 10 7.69 -5.15 -0.95
CA PRO A 10 8.44 -5.46 -2.14
C PRO A 10 8.10 -4.45 -3.25
N ASP A 11 9.15 -3.98 -3.91
CA ASP A 11 9.05 -3.22 -5.15
C ASP A 11 8.40 -4.07 -6.26
N ASN A 12 7.60 -3.42 -7.11
CA ASN A 12 6.82 -3.92 -8.24
C ASN A 12 5.37 -4.38 -7.97
N GLN A 13 4.78 -4.04 -6.81
CA GLN A 13 3.34 -4.25 -6.54
C GLN A 13 2.55 -2.93 -6.52
N ARG A 14 1.24 -3.03 -6.79
CA ARG A 14 0.32 -1.89 -6.59
C ARG A 14 0.33 -1.49 -5.12
N LEU A 15 0.32 -0.18 -4.86
CA LEU A 15 0.29 0.38 -3.52
C LEU A 15 -0.85 -0.21 -2.66
N GLU A 16 -2.01 -0.47 -3.27
CA GLU A 16 -3.14 -1.12 -2.59
C GLU A 16 -2.85 -2.53 -2.07
N ILE A 17 -2.04 -3.32 -2.79
CA ILE A 17 -1.67 -4.68 -2.40
C ILE A 17 -0.54 -4.65 -1.38
N ALA A 18 0.44 -3.77 -1.60
CA ALA A 18 1.53 -3.52 -0.67
C ALA A 18 1.03 -3.17 0.74
N LEU A 19 0.04 -2.27 0.84
CA LEU A 19 -0.56 -1.85 2.10
C LEU A 19 -1.34 -2.98 2.80
N THR A 20 -1.87 -3.96 2.06
CA THR A 20 -2.52 -5.13 2.69
C THR A 20 -1.53 -6.11 3.34
N ALA A 21 -0.23 -5.96 3.12
CA ALA A 21 0.78 -6.70 3.87
C ALA A 21 0.92 -6.19 5.32
N ILE A 22 0.38 -5.02 5.63
CA ILE A 22 0.40 -4.45 6.98
C ILE A 22 -0.74 -5.07 7.80
N TYR A 23 -0.40 -5.64 8.94
CA TYR A 23 -1.37 -6.25 9.85
C TYR A 23 -2.43 -5.23 10.29
N GLY A 24 -3.71 -5.54 10.04
CA GLY A 24 -4.84 -4.66 10.33
C GLY A 24 -5.30 -3.78 9.16
N ILE A 25 -4.58 -3.75 8.03
CA ILE A 25 -5.01 -3.02 6.83
C ILE A 25 -5.61 -4.00 5.81
N GLY A 26 -6.94 -3.98 5.70
CA GLY A 26 -7.67 -4.73 4.66
C GLY A 26 -7.72 -3.99 3.32
N ARG A 27 -8.24 -4.66 2.27
CA ARG A 27 -8.37 -4.07 0.91
C ARG A 27 -9.14 -2.75 0.87
N THR A 28 -10.19 -2.63 1.67
CA THR A 28 -11.03 -1.42 1.76
C THR A 28 -10.29 -0.24 2.40
N THR A 29 -9.60 -0.49 3.51
CA THR A 29 -8.78 0.52 4.20
C THR A 29 -7.60 0.95 3.31
N SER A 30 -6.98 -0.03 2.65
CA SER A 30 -5.90 0.19 1.71
C SER A 30 -6.32 1.11 0.55
N LYS A 31 -7.45 0.84 -0.12
CA LYS A 31 -7.99 1.72 -1.16
C LYS A 31 -8.33 3.12 -0.67
N LYS A 32 -8.86 3.26 0.56
CA LYS A 32 -9.10 4.57 1.15
C LYS A 32 -7.80 5.35 1.34
N ILE A 33 -6.76 4.72 1.89
CA ILE A 33 -5.46 5.36 2.09
C ILE A 33 -4.83 5.76 0.74
N VAL A 34 -4.91 4.93 -0.28
CA VAL A 34 -4.43 5.25 -1.64
C VAL A 34 -5.22 6.43 -2.23
N ALA A 35 -6.55 6.44 -2.08
CA ALA A 35 -7.39 7.55 -2.55
C ALA A 35 -7.13 8.86 -1.78
N GLU A 36 -6.91 8.78 -0.47
CA GLU A 36 -6.69 9.92 0.41
C GLU A 36 -5.27 10.50 0.28
N SER A 37 -4.29 9.63 0.01
CA SER A 37 -2.91 10.04 -0.31
C SER A 37 -2.76 10.67 -1.69
N GLY A 38 -3.82 10.68 -2.51
CA GLY A 38 -3.80 11.24 -3.86
C GLY A 38 -2.85 10.52 -4.82
N MET A 39 -2.30 9.37 -4.41
CA MET A 39 -1.41 8.56 -5.23
C MET A 39 -2.27 7.73 -6.18
N GLN A 40 -2.01 7.84 -7.49
CA GLN A 40 -2.72 7.03 -8.47
C GLN A 40 -2.55 5.54 -8.14
N ASP A 41 -3.64 4.78 -8.26
CA ASP A 41 -3.76 3.33 -8.05
C ASP A 41 -2.78 2.49 -8.91
N SER A 42 -2.14 3.14 -9.90
CA SER A 42 -1.09 2.58 -10.76
C SER A 42 0.34 2.92 -10.32
N THR A 43 0.53 3.63 -9.21
CA THR A 43 1.86 3.89 -8.66
C THR A 43 2.42 2.58 -8.12
N ARG A 44 3.35 2.01 -8.89
CA ARG A 44 4.15 0.85 -8.49
C ARG A 44 5.27 1.38 -7.59
N VAL A 45 5.35 0.85 -6.38
CA VAL A 45 6.48 1.04 -5.45
C VAL A 45 7.64 0.14 -5.81
#